data_AF-A0A547L419-F1
#
_entry.id   AF-A0A547L419-F1
#
_cell.length_a   1.000
_cell.length_b   1.000
_cell.length_c   1.000
_cell.angle_alpha   90.00
_cell.angle_beta   90.00
_cell.angle_gamma   90.00
#
_symmetry.space_group_name_H-M   'P 1'
#
loop_
_entity.id
_entity.type
_entity.pdbx_description
1 polymer ?
#
loop_
_entity_poly.entity_id
_entity_poly.type
_entity_poly.pdbx_seq_one_letter_code
_entity_poly.pdbx_strand_id
1 'polypeptide(L)' 'MNLQIRDPRARELAQRLAAKRKISMTEAVIEALESELERESGRIPLAKRLAAIADDLKTKAGRGGRPVSQDEIDDMWGHP' A
#
# COMPACT_ATOMS: atom_id res chain seq x y z
N MET A 1 24.86 13.70 -14.06
CA MET A 1 25.10 14.28 -12.71
C MET A 1 25.76 13.22 -11.83
N ASN A 2 26.68 13.61 -10.95
CA ASN A 2 27.40 12.67 -10.07
C ASN A 2 26.66 12.53 -8.73
N LEU A 3 26.27 11.32 -8.34
CA LEU A 3 25.56 11.06 -7.09
C LEU A 3 26.57 11.03 -5.92
N GLN A 4 26.63 12.10 -5.12
CA GLN A 4 27.46 12.15 -3.91
C GLN A 4 26.63 11.82 -2.67
N ILE A 5 26.66 10.57 -2.24
CA ILE A 5 26.07 10.15 -0.96
C ILE A 5 27.08 10.44 0.16
N ARG A 6 26.77 11.44 1.00
CA ARG A 6 27.62 11.84 2.14
C ARG A 6 27.34 11.07 3.42
N ASP A 7 26.10 10.57 3.56
CA ASP A 7 25.72 9.77 4.72
C ASP A 7 26.27 8.33 4.58
N PRO A 8 27.03 7.83 5.57
CA PRO A 8 27.66 6.52 5.50
C PRO A 8 26.63 5.38 5.48
N ARG A 9 25.48 5.53 6.15
CA ARG A 9 24.42 4.52 6.17
C ARG A 9 23.72 4.42 4.81
N ALA A 10 23.42 5.56 4.19
CA ALA A 10 22.84 5.59 2.85
C ALA A 10 23.77 4.95 1.82
N ARG A 11 25.09 5.16 1.95
CA ARG A 11 26.09 4.53 1.08
C ARG A 11 26.12 3.01 1.26
N GLU A 12 26.09 2.52 2.50
CA GLU A 12 26.06 1.08 2.78
C GLU A 12 24.80 0.41 2.20
N LEU A 13 23.64 1.04 2.39
CA LEU A 13 22.36 0.56 1.84
C LEU A 13 22.39 0.50 0.31
N ALA A 14 22.88 1.55 -0.35
CA ALA A 14 23.03 1.60 -1.80
C ALA A 14 23.99 0.52 -2.30
N GLN A 15 25.12 0.31 -1.62
CA GLN A 15 26.09 -0.71 -1.99
C GLN A 15 25.54 -2.13 -1.83
N ARG A 16 24.82 -2.41 -0.74
CA ARG A 16 24.14 -3.71 -0.53
C ARG A 16 23.09 -3.98 -1.59
N LEU A 17 22.31 -2.96 -1.96
CA LEU A 17 21.28 -3.09 -3.00
C LEU A 17 21.91 -3.34 -4.38
N ALA A 18 22.93 -2.57 -4.73
CA ALA A 18 23.68 -2.72 -5.97
C ALA A 18 24.31 -4.12 -6.09
N ALA A 19 24.95 -4.61 -5.02
CA ALA A 19 25.54 -5.94 -4.98
C ALA A 19 24.48 -7.05 -5.15
N LYS A 20 23.32 -6.90 -4.51
CA LYS A 20 22.23 -7.88 -4.62
C LYS A 20 21.63 -7.92 -6.03
N ARG A 21 21.54 -6.78 -6.70
CA ARG A 21 20.97 -6.64 -8.05
C ARG A 21 22.00 -6.79 -9.18
N LYS A 22 23.30 -6.79 -8.85
CA LYS A 22 24.43 -6.82 -9.80
C LYS A 22 24.43 -5.64 -10.79
N ILE A 23 24.05 -4.47 -10.31
CA ILE A 23 23.97 -3.22 -11.09
C ILE A 23 24.86 -2.14 -10.47
N SER A 24 25.00 -1.00 -11.14
CA SER A 24 25.78 0.11 -10.60
C SER A 24 25.12 0.72 -9.35
N MET A 25 25.92 1.33 -8.47
CA MET A 25 25.40 1.98 -7.26
C MET A 25 24.41 3.11 -7.59
N THR A 26 24.67 3.87 -8.65
CA THR A 26 23.78 4.94 -9.12
C THR A 26 22.44 4.38 -9.59
N GLU A 27 22.48 3.32 -10.40
CA GLU A 27 21.28 2.67 -10.93
C GLU A 27 20.43 2.05 -9.82
N ALA A 28 21.07 1.36 -8.86
CA ALA A 28 20.38 0.81 -7.70
C ALA A 28 19.64 1.88 -6.87
N VAL A 29 20.24 3.07 -6.74
CA VAL A 29 19.61 4.19 -6.02
C VAL A 29 18.43 4.75 -6.81
N ILE A 30 18.60 4.97 -8.12
CA ILE A 30 17.53 5.49 -8.99
C ILE A 30 16.33 4.54 -8.94
N GLU A 31 16.54 3.25 -9.20
CA GLU A 31 15.46 2.26 -9.20
C GLU A 31 14.76 2.16 -7.84
N ALA A 32 15.51 2.26 -6.74
CA ALA A 32 14.92 2.21 -5.39
C ALA A 32 14.02 3.42 -5.13
N LEU A 33 14.45 4.62 -5.53
CA LEU A 33 13.68 5.84 -5.38
C LEU A 33 12.44 5.82 -6.27
N GLU A 34 12.56 5.40 -7.53
CA GLU A 34 11.43 5.25 -8.45
C GLU A 34 10.39 4.25 -7.91
N SER A 35 10.86 3.10 -7.42
CA SER A 35 9.99 2.08 -6.81
C SER A 35 9.23 2.61 -5.60
N GLU A 36 9.89 3.41 -4.75
CA GLU A 36 9.25 3.96 -3.54
C GLU A 36 8.26 5.07 -3.90
N LEU A 37 8.61 5.93 -4.87
CA LEU A 37 7.69 6.95 -5.38
C LEU A 37 6.48 6.31 -6.05
N GLU A 38 6.63 5.20 -6.77
CA GLU A 38 5.52 4.46 -7.35
C GLU A 38 4.64 3.83 -6.26
N ARG A 39 5.23 3.23 -5.21
CA ARG A 39 4.47 2.71 -4.06
C ARG A 39 3.68 3.81 -3.36
N GLU A 40 4.28 4.98 -3.18
CA GLU A 40 3.64 6.11 -2.50
C GLU A 40 2.58 6.76 -3.39
N SER A 41 2.83 6.90 -4.69
CA SER A 41 1.86 7.43 -5.66
C SER A 41 0.68 6.47 -5.89
N GLY A 42 0.97 5.16 -5.89
CA GLY A 42 -0.02 4.09 -5.97
C GLY A 42 -0.74 3.81 -4.66
N ARG A 43 -0.38 4.49 -3.56
CA ARG A 43 -1.00 4.34 -2.26
C ARG A 43 -2.44 4.86 -2.32
N ILE A 44 -3.37 3.95 -2.55
CA ILE A 44 -4.80 4.25 -2.55
C ILE A 44 -5.18 4.73 -1.13
N PRO A 45 -5.72 5.96 -0.97
CA PRO A 45 -6.20 6.45 0.32
C PRO A 45 -7.17 5.46 0.96
N LEU A 46 -7.13 5.35 2.29
CA LEU A 46 -7.99 4.41 3.03
C LEU A 46 -9.46 4.57 2.65
N ALA A 47 -9.95 5.80 2.54
CA ALA A 47 -11.32 6.09 2.11
C ALA A 47 -11.67 5.46 0.75
N LYS A 48 -10.77 5.54 -0.24
CA LYS A 48 -10.97 4.94 -1.57
C LYS A 48 -10.91 3.40 -1.52
N ARG A 49 -10.06 2.84 -0.67
CA ARG A 49 -10.01 1.38 -0.43
C ARG A 49 -11.29 0.87 0.21
N LEU A 50 -11.82 1.59 1.20
CA LEU A 50 -13.09 1.26 1.86
C LEU A 50 -14.27 1.38 0.90
N ALA A 51 -14.29 2.43 0.06
CA ALA A 51 -15.31 2.58 -0.98
C ALA A 51 -15.32 1.39 -1.95
N ALA A 52 -14.15 0.95 -2.41
CA ALA A 52 -14.04 -0.22 -3.30
C ALA A 52 -14.58 -1.51 -2.65
N ILE A 53 -14.31 -1.72 -1.35
CA ILE A 53 -14.86 -2.86 -0.60
C ILE A 53 -16.37 -2.75 -0.47
N ALA A 54 -16.89 -1.56 -0.14
CA ALA A 54 -18.33 -1.33 -0.02
C ALA A 54 -19.07 -1.58 -1.34
N ASP A 55 -18.51 -1.13 -2.47
CA ASP A 55 -19.07 -1.35 -3.81
C ASP A 55 -19.06 -2.82 -4.21
N ASP A 56 -17.98 -3.55 -3.90
CA ASP A 56 -17.88 -5.00 -4.14
C ASP A 56 -18.91 -5.78 -3.32
N LEU A 57 -19.05 -5.46 -2.02
CA LEU A 57 -20.06 -6.07 -1.14
C LEU A 57 -21.48 -5.77 -1.62
N LYS A 58 -21.75 -4.53 -2.05
CA LYS A 58 -23.04 -4.14 -2.60
C LYS A 58 -23.37 -4.91 -3.88
N THR A 59 -22.38 -5.13 -4.74
CA THR A 59 -22.54 -5.92 -5.97
C THR A 59 -22.86 -7.39 -5.65
N LYS A 60 -22.24 -7.93 -4.59
CA LYS A 60 -22.46 -9.31 -4.12
C LYS A 60 -23.78 -9.52 -3.38
N ALA A 61 -24.40 -8.46 -2.84
CA ALA A 61 -25.60 -8.55 -2.00
C ALA A 61 -26.85 -9.10 -2.72
N GLY A 62 -26.83 -9.26 -4.05
CA GLY A 62 -27.92 -9.86 -4.81
C GLY A 62 -29.24 -9.06 -4.77
N ARG A 63 -30.31 -9.61 -5.36
CA ARG A 63 -31.66 -9.03 -5.28
C ARG A 63 -32.37 -9.54 -4.03
N GLY A 64 -32.22 -8.82 -2.92
CA GLY A 64 -32.88 -9.16 -1.65
C GLY A 64 -32.39 -8.40 -0.42
N GLY A 65 -31.63 -7.30 -0.61
CA GLY A 65 -31.16 -6.49 0.51
C GLY A 65 -32.34 -5.97 1.34
N ARG A 66 -32.34 -6.31 2.62
CA ARG A 66 -33.27 -5.76 3.60
C ARG A 66 -32.52 -4.81 4.55
N PRO A 67 -33.16 -3.75 5.04
CA PRO A 67 -32.62 -3.02 6.17
C PRO A 67 -32.46 -3.99 7.37
N VAL A 68 -31.31 -3.90 8.02
CA VAL A 68 -31.01 -4.62 9.27
C VAL A 68 -31.06 -3.56 10.37
N SER A 69 -31.82 -3.81 11.43
CA SER A 69 -31.93 -2.87 12.56
C SER A 69 -30.68 -2.87 13.43
N GLN A 70 -30.47 -1.79 14.18
CA GLN A 70 -29.37 -1.70 15.14
C GLN A 70 -29.38 -2.88 16.12
N ASP A 71 -30.55 -3.21 16.68
CA ASP A 71 -30.74 -4.36 17.58
C ASP A 71 -30.35 -5.71 16.92
N GLU A 72 -30.61 -5.87 15.62
CA GLU A 72 -30.21 -7.09 14.89
C GLU A 72 -28.70 -7.13 14.67
N ILE A 73 -28.06 -5.97 14.43
CA ILE A 73 -26.61 -5.87 14.32
C ILE A 73 -26.00 -6.25 15.67
N ASP A 74 -26.44 -5.61 16.75
CA ASP A 74 -25.89 -5.80 18.09
C ASP A 74 -25.97 -7.28 18.54
N ASP A 75 -27.10 -7.97 18.27
CA ASP A 75 -27.24 -9.42 18.44
C ASP A 75 -26.25 -10.25 17.60
N MET A 76 -26.01 -9.88 16.33
CA MET A 76 -25.05 -10.57 15.45
C MET A 76 -23.60 -10.44 15.93
N TRP A 77 -23.26 -9.34 16.61
CA TRP A 77 -21.92 -9.07 17.14
C TRP A 77 -21.76 -9.51 18.60
N GLY A 78 -22.80 -10.10 19.21
CA GLY A 78 -22.76 -10.62 20.58
C GLY A 78 -22.77 -9.53 21.65
N HIS A 79 -23.27 -8.35 21.30
CA HIS A 79 -23.51 -7.24 22.22
C HIS A 79 -25.02 -7.10 22.41
N PRO A 80 -25.64 -7.75 23.41
CA PRO A 80 -27.05 -7.51 23.72
C PRO A 80 -27.31 -6.12 24.31
#